data_AF-A0A1I5AJ43-F1
#
_entry.id   AF-A0A1I5AJ43-F1
#
_cell.length_a   1.000
_cell.length_b   1.000
_cell.length_c   1.000
_cell.angle_alpha   90.00
_cell.angle_beta   90.00
_cell.angle_gamma   90.00
#
_symmetry.space_group_name_H-M   'P 1'
#
loop_
_entity.id
_entity.type
_entity.pdbx_description
1 polymer ?
#
loop_
_entity_poly.entity_id
_entity_poly.type
_entity_poly.pdbx_seq_one_letter_code
_entity_poly.pdbx_strand_id
1 'polypeptide(L)'
;AQQQAEEEARLAAETAAQQQAEEEAKLATEVMATTPIAVETDTRITQKDDLAKSMYTLTEASKDSEKEQEILLVRLNEVVITKNKDLQDLKEENDLSEQGIFMEPKPFKSITAENRAIEALKSDLDNIINKRQETIKQLENLYIQRIQKGSNKNDETSKYYLETIKNLKAEQEESERTRANLVSTLESIKIATEIERKRRIKRALYDNEKDRYNKDMATLERIKRNTPLSTEPLTAEDFDSGEEQSSNVQILKGVQNVESGYYMIVAVHENVNKRDAFLEKAVSAGQSNINFFFDVNTSKYYIYYQKFDYVEDAMNALDTKGNKPYNNKMSVVKIEN
;
A
#
# COMPACT_ATOMS: atom_id res chain seq x y z
N ALA A 1 -6.63 -31.03 2.46
CA ALA A 1 -7.90 -30.84 1.72
C ALA A 1 -8.20 -29.35 1.54
N GLN A 2 -8.50 -28.59 2.59
CA GLN A 2 -8.81 -27.14 2.49
C GLN A 2 -7.67 -26.29 1.89
N GLN A 3 -6.42 -26.47 2.35
CA GLN A 3 -5.26 -25.71 1.84
C GLN A 3 -4.92 -26.03 0.37
N GLN A 4 -5.16 -27.26 -0.09
CA GLN A 4 -4.96 -27.62 -1.50
C GLN A 4 -6.06 -27.03 -2.39
N ALA A 5 -7.30 -26.99 -1.90
CA ALA A 5 -8.41 -26.37 -2.61
C ALA A 5 -8.24 -24.84 -2.73
N GLU A 6 -7.70 -24.18 -1.70
CA GLU A 6 -7.36 -22.74 -1.76
C GLU A 6 -6.22 -22.45 -2.75
N GLU A 7 -5.20 -23.30 -2.81
CA GLU A 7 -4.08 -23.12 -3.75
C GLU A 7 -4.47 -23.40 -5.21
N GLU A 8 -5.30 -24.41 -5.46
CA GLU A 8 -5.89 -24.66 -6.78
C GLU A 8 -6.84 -23.53 -7.21
N ALA A 9 -7.67 -23.01 -6.29
CA ALA A 9 -8.54 -21.88 -6.58
C ALA A 9 -7.74 -20.60 -6.88
N ARG A 10 -6.61 -20.38 -6.18
CA ARG A 10 -5.68 -19.28 -6.45
C ARG A 10 -5.07 -19.39 -7.84
N LEU A 11 -4.53 -20.56 -8.18
CA LEU A 11 -3.94 -20.82 -9.50
C LEU A 11 -4.98 -20.66 -10.61
N ALA A 12 -6.19 -21.20 -10.42
CA ALA A 12 -7.27 -21.10 -11.39
C ALA A 12 -7.71 -19.64 -11.62
N ALA A 13 -7.86 -18.85 -10.56
CA ALA A 13 -8.22 -17.43 -10.66
C ALA A 13 -7.11 -16.59 -11.32
N GLU A 14 -5.84 -16.91 -11.05
CA GLU A 14 -4.69 -16.27 -11.68
C GLU A 14 -4.63 -16.60 -13.18
N THR A 15 -4.83 -17.86 -13.57
CA THR A 15 -4.93 -18.24 -14.98
C THR A 15 -6.15 -17.65 -15.67
N ALA A 16 -7.30 -17.55 -15.01
CA ALA A 16 -8.51 -16.97 -15.61
C ALA A 16 -8.35 -15.46 -15.85
N ALA A 17 -7.71 -14.75 -14.91
CA ALA A 17 -7.40 -13.33 -15.08
C ALA A 17 -6.35 -13.10 -16.18
N GLN A 18 -5.33 -13.96 -16.28
CA GLN A 18 -4.37 -13.94 -17.39
C GLN A 18 -5.04 -14.24 -18.73
N GLN A 19 -5.96 -15.21 -18.79
CA GLN A 19 -6.67 -15.57 -20.02
C GLN A 19 -7.61 -14.45 -20.49
N GLN A 20 -8.36 -13.81 -19.59
CA GLN A 20 -9.17 -12.64 -19.95
C GLN A 20 -8.31 -11.46 -20.42
N ALA A 21 -7.18 -11.21 -19.77
CA ALA A 21 -6.23 -10.18 -20.20
C ALA A 21 -5.61 -10.51 -21.57
N GLU A 22 -5.22 -11.77 -21.81
CA GLU A 22 -4.71 -12.23 -23.11
C GLU A 22 -5.78 -12.19 -24.22
N GLU A 23 -7.06 -12.43 -23.91
CA GLU A 23 -8.15 -12.42 -24.88
C GLU A 23 -8.53 -10.99 -25.28
N GLU A 24 -8.57 -10.05 -24.32
CA GLU A 24 -8.70 -8.62 -24.61
C GLU A 24 -7.47 -8.06 -25.34
N ALA A 25 -6.27 -8.55 -25.02
CA ALA A 25 -5.04 -8.21 -25.72
C ALA A 25 -5.01 -8.75 -27.16
N LYS A 26 -5.55 -9.95 -27.40
CA LYS A 26 -5.75 -10.50 -28.75
C LYS A 26 -6.73 -9.68 -29.56
N LEU A 27 -7.84 -9.23 -28.99
CA LEU A 27 -8.77 -8.34 -29.68
C LEU A 27 -8.13 -6.96 -29.99
N ALA A 28 -7.31 -6.41 -29.08
CA ALA A 28 -6.60 -5.15 -29.33
C ALA A 28 -5.50 -5.29 -30.40
N THR A 29 -4.74 -6.39 -30.38
CA THR A 29 -3.73 -6.68 -31.42
C THR A 29 -4.35 -7.03 -32.77
N GLU A 30 -5.51 -7.69 -32.80
CA GLU A 30 -6.25 -7.99 -34.04
C GLU A 30 -6.90 -6.76 -34.67
N VAL A 31 -7.31 -5.76 -33.87
CA VAL A 31 -7.80 -4.46 -34.36
C VAL A 31 -6.66 -3.56 -34.87
N MET A 32 -5.45 -3.67 -34.30
CA MET A 32 -4.27 -2.93 -34.77
C MET A 32 -3.51 -3.63 -35.91
N ALA A 33 -3.74 -4.93 -36.12
CA ALA A 33 -3.20 -5.70 -37.25
C ALA A 33 -3.97 -5.48 -38.57
N THR A 34 -4.47 -4.27 -38.83
CA THR A 34 -4.73 -3.85 -40.21
C THR A 34 -3.38 -3.77 -40.92
N THR A 35 -3.03 -4.89 -41.55
CA THR A 35 -1.90 -5.12 -42.46
C THR A 35 -1.35 -3.81 -43.04
N PRO A 36 -0.11 -3.39 -42.75
CA PRO A 36 0.55 -2.44 -43.62
C PRO A 36 0.67 -3.15 -44.97
N ILE A 37 -0.06 -2.64 -45.96
CA ILE A 37 0.14 -2.98 -47.36
C ILE A 37 1.65 -2.78 -47.60
N ALA A 38 2.39 -3.86 -47.81
CA ALA A 38 3.78 -3.79 -48.19
C ALA A 38 3.85 -3.04 -49.53
N VAL A 39 4.10 -1.73 -49.48
CA VAL A 39 4.46 -0.97 -50.67
C VAL A 39 5.81 -1.53 -51.08
N GLU A 40 5.86 -2.29 -52.19
CA GLU A 40 7.12 -2.68 -52.82
C GLU A 40 7.90 -1.39 -53.11
N THR A 41 8.88 -1.09 -52.26
CA THR A 41 9.72 0.09 -52.46
C THR A 41 10.73 -0.24 -53.55
N ASP A 42 10.71 0.56 -54.62
CA ASP A 42 11.63 0.39 -55.74
C ASP A 42 13.07 0.49 -55.25
N THR A 43 13.82 -0.61 -55.37
CA THR A 43 15.21 -0.71 -54.92
C THR A 43 16.12 0.31 -55.62
N ARG A 44 15.72 0.80 -56.79
CA ARG A 44 16.42 1.89 -57.51
C ARG A 44 16.35 3.23 -56.76
N ILE A 45 15.34 3.41 -55.90
CA ILE A 45 15.15 4.60 -55.07
C ILE A 45 15.80 4.39 -53.71
N THR A 46 15.55 3.26 -53.05
CA THR A 46 16.01 3.02 -51.68
C THR A 46 17.48 2.59 -51.59
N GLN A 47 18.04 1.97 -52.63
CA GLN A 47 19.41 1.43 -52.62
C GLN A 47 20.29 2.02 -53.74
N LYS A 48 19.98 3.25 -54.17
CA LYS A 48 20.61 3.95 -55.30
C LYS A 48 22.15 4.04 -55.23
N ASP A 49 22.71 4.19 -54.03
CA ASP A 49 24.14 4.31 -53.76
C ASP A 49 24.52 3.63 -52.44
N ASP A 50 25.80 3.53 -52.13
CA ASP A 50 26.27 2.79 -50.94
C ASP A 50 25.83 3.41 -49.61
N LEU A 51 25.60 4.73 -49.57
CA LEU A 51 25.00 5.38 -48.41
C LEU A 51 23.51 5.07 -48.32
N ALA A 52 22.79 5.07 -49.44
CA ALA A 52 21.38 4.66 -49.50
C ALA A 52 21.18 3.19 -49.11
N LYS A 53 22.08 2.27 -49.47
CA LYS A 53 22.06 0.88 -48.97
C LYS A 53 22.22 0.80 -47.45
N SER A 54 23.15 1.58 -46.89
CA SER A 54 23.34 1.65 -45.44
C SER A 54 22.10 2.22 -44.74
N MET A 55 21.49 3.27 -45.30
CA MET A 55 20.24 3.84 -44.80
C MET A 55 19.09 2.82 -44.87
N TYR A 56 18.96 2.08 -45.97
CA TYR A 56 17.95 1.02 -46.12
C TYR A 56 18.06 -0.02 -45.01
N THR A 57 19.27 -0.52 -44.73
CA THR A 57 19.51 -1.48 -43.65
C THR A 57 19.07 -0.93 -42.28
N LEU A 58 19.38 0.34 -41.97
CA LEU A 58 18.96 0.97 -40.72
C LEU A 58 17.43 1.20 -40.67
N THR A 59 16.80 1.53 -41.80
CA THR A 59 15.35 1.67 -41.91
C THR A 59 14.64 0.34 -41.63
N GLU A 60 15.11 -0.77 -42.21
CA GLU A 60 14.53 -2.09 -41.93
C GLU A 60 14.74 -2.51 -40.47
N ALA A 61 15.95 -2.31 -39.92
CA ALA A 61 16.22 -2.58 -38.51
C ALA A 61 15.32 -1.74 -37.57
N SER A 62 14.97 -0.52 -37.96
CA SER A 62 14.06 0.33 -37.20
C SER A 62 12.61 -0.19 -37.18
N LYS A 63 12.14 -0.84 -38.25
CA LYS A 63 10.79 -1.45 -38.30
C LYS A 63 10.67 -2.66 -37.38
N ASP A 64 11.73 -3.46 -37.28
CA ASP A 64 11.73 -4.61 -36.35
C ASP A 64 11.75 -4.14 -34.89
N SER A 65 12.56 -3.12 -34.59
CA SER A 65 12.60 -2.48 -33.27
C SER A 65 11.28 -1.83 -32.89
N GLU A 66 10.54 -1.28 -33.86
CA GLU A 66 9.22 -0.69 -33.65
C GLU A 66 8.19 -1.72 -33.18
N LYS A 67 8.13 -2.88 -33.83
CA LYS A 67 7.22 -3.97 -33.42
C LYS A 67 7.51 -4.44 -32.00
N GLU A 68 8.79 -4.58 -31.65
CA GLU A 68 9.19 -4.97 -30.29
C GLU A 68 8.79 -3.90 -29.26
N GLN A 69 8.96 -2.62 -29.59
CA GLN A 69 8.54 -1.48 -28.78
C GLN A 69 7.02 -1.43 -28.58
N GLU A 70 6.22 -1.64 -29.63
CA GLU A 70 4.76 -1.69 -29.56
C GLU A 70 4.28 -2.83 -28.65
N ILE A 71 4.87 -4.02 -28.79
CA ILE A 71 4.55 -5.18 -27.93
C ILE A 71 4.81 -4.85 -26.45
N LEU A 72 5.93 -4.19 -26.14
CA LEU A 72 6.26 -3.80 -24.77
C LEU A 72 5.31 -2.72 -24.23
N LEU A 73 4.88 -1.77 -25.07
CA LEU A 73 3.88 -0.75 -24.70
C LEU A 73 2.52 -1.39 -24.39
N VAL A 74 2.07 -2.34 -25.21
CA VAL A 74 0.82 -3.09 -24.99
C VAL A 74 0.87 -3.83 -23.65
N ARG A 75 1.95 -4.57 -23.39
CA ARG A 75 2.14 -5.27 -22.11
C ARG A 75 2.19 -4.32 -20.92
N LEU A 76 2.82 -3.14 -21.04
CA LEU A 76 2.80 -2.13 -19.97
C LEU A 76 1.37 -1.65 -19.70
N ASN A 77 0.58 -1.45 -20.76
CA ASN A 77 -0.81 -1.03 -20.64
C ASN A 77 -1.70 -2.10 -19.98
N GLU A 78 -1.51 -3.38 -20.30
CA GLU A 78 -2.21 -4.51 -19.63
C GLU A 78 -1.95 -4.53 -18.12
N VAL A 79 -0.71 -4.27 -17.71
CA VAL A 79 -0.35 -4.11 -16.30
C VAL A 79 -1.11 -2.94 -15.68
N VAL A 80 -1.19 -1.79 -16.35
CA VAL A 80 -1.93 -0.62 -15.85
C VAL A 80 -3.41 -0.95 -15.65
N ILE A 81 -4.03 -1.63 -16.61
CA ILE A 81 -5.43 -2.06 -16.54
C ILE A 81 -5.64 -2.99 -15.34
N THR A 82 -4.78 -4.00 -15.18
CA THR A 82 -4.85 -4.95 -14.07
C THR A 82 -4.70 -4.26 -12.72
N LYS A 83 -3.71 -3.36 -12.59
CA LYS A 83 -3.49 -2.58 -11.36
C LYS A 83 -4.65 -1.66 -11.03
N ASN A 84 -5.26 -1.04 -12.04
CA ASN A 84 -6.42 -0.19 -11.84
C ASN A 84 -7.65 -1.00 -11.37
N LYS A 85 -7.85 -2.20 -11.93
CA LYS A 85 -8.88 -3.13 -11.48
C LYS A 85 -8.67 -3.56 -10.03
N ASP A 86 -7.44 -3.94 -9.66
CA ASP A 86 -7.10 -4.29 -8.28
C ASP A 86 -7.37 -3.12 -7.30
N LEU A 87 -7.11 -1.87 -7.72
CA LEU A 87 -7.45 -0.68 -6.93
C LEU A 87 -8.96 -0.47 -6.78
N GLN A 88 -9.73 -0.64 -7.87
CA GLN A 88 -11.19 -0.52 -7.82
C GLN A 88 -11.81 -1.60 -6.91
N ASP A 89 -11.33 -2.83 -7.04
CA ASP A 89 -11.73 -3.95 -6.20
C ASP A 89 -11.47 -3.67 -4.70
N LEU A 90 -10.30 -3.09 -4.38
CA LEU A 90 -9.95 -2.72 -3.00
C LEU A 90 -10.85 -1.60 -2.45
N LYS A 91 -11.22 -0.63 -3.30
CA LYS A 91 -12.15 0.44 -2.92
C LYS A 91 -13.54 -0.12 -2.64
N GLU A 92 -14.05 -0.98 -3.51
CA GLU A 92 -15.35 -1.63 -3.34
C GLU A 92 -15.37 -2.48 -2.05
N GLU A 93 -14.33 -3.28 -1.80
CA GLU A 93 -14.21 -4.07 -0.57
C GLU A 93 -14.25 -3.16 0.67
N ASN A 94 -13.48 -2.06 0.65
CA ASN A 94 -13.46 -1.11 1.76
C ASN A 94 -14.82 -0.43 1.97
N ASP A 95 -15.47 0.03 0.91
CA ASP A 95 -16.75 0.74 0.96
C ASP A 95 -17.89 -0.17 1.43
N LEU A 96 -17.96 -1.41 0.93
CA LEU A 96 -18.97 -2.40 1.35
C LEU A 96 -18.73 -2.85 2.79
N SER A 97 -17.47 -3.06 3.16
CA SER A 97 -17.11 -3.30 4.54
C SER A 97 -17.62 -2.17 5.43
N GLU A 98 -17.49 -0.89 5.02
CA GLU A 98 -17.95 0.28 5.80
C GLU A 98 -19.46 0.33 6.00
N GLN A 99 -20.20 -0.28 5.07
CA GLN A 99 -21.64 -0.46 5.19
C GLN A 99 -22.02 -1.69 6.03
N GLY A 100 -21.03 -2.42 6.57
CA GLY A 100 -21.23 -3.65 7.33
C GLY A 100 -21.55 -4.87 6.47
N ILE A 101 -21.33 -4.79 5.16
CA ILE A 101 -21.56 -5.88 4.22
C ILE A 101 -20.28 -6.69 4.11
N PHE A 102 -20.34 -7.95 4.53
CA PHE A 102 -19.20 -8.86 4.44
C PHE A 102 -19.00 -9.33 2.99
N MET A 103 -17.79 -9.15 2.48
CA MET A 103 -17.31 -9.78 1.26
C MET A 103 -16.14 -10.71 1.59
N GLU A 104 -16.08 -11.84 0.88
CA GLU A 104 -14.95 -12.75 1.01
C GLU A 104 -13.67 -12.08 0.52
N PRO A 105 -12.56 -12.10 1.31
CA PRO A 105 -11.31 -11.49 0.90
C PRO A 105 -10.78 -12.12 -0.39
N LYS A 106 -10.41 -11.28 -1.36
CA LYS A 106 -9.75 -11.79 -2.58
C LYS A 106 -8.40 -12.43 -2.23
N PRO A 107 -7.99 -13.50 -2.95
CA PRO A 107 -6.70 -14.16 -2.72
C PRO A 107 -5.53 -13.17 -2.76
N PHE A 108 -4.56 -13.37 -1.87
CA PHE A 108 -3.36 -12.53 -1.82
C PHE A 108 -2.47 -12.76 -3.04
N LYS A 109 -2.25 -11.71 -3.84
CA LYS A 109 -1.28 -11.68 -4.93
C LYS A 109 0.11 -11.27 -4.42
N SER A 110 1.17 -11.92 -4.90
CA SER A 110 2.55 -11.58 -4.52
C SER A 110 3.00 -10.26 -5.14
N ILE A 111 2.99 -9.20 -4.33
CA ILE A 111 3.35 -7.83 -4.75
C ILE A 111 4.82 -7.73 -5.19
N THR A 112 5.71 -8.52 -4.59
CA THR A 112 7.15 -8.43 -4.86
C THR A 112 7.51 -8.95 -6.25
N ALA A 113 6.95 -10.09 -6.65
CA ALA A 113 7.22 -10.67 -7.96
C ALA A 113 6.66 -9.77 -9.07
N GLU A 114 5.44 -9.30 -8.88
CA GLU A 114 4.76 -8.40 -9.81
C GLU A 114 5.51 -7.07 -9.97
N ASN A 115 5.92 -6.42 -8.87
CA ASN A 115 6.70 -5.18 -8.95
C ASN A 115 8.02 -5.37 -9.69
N ARG A 116 8.72 -6.51 -9.50
CA ARG A 116 9.94 -6.81 -10.27
C ARG A 116 9.66 -6.93 -11.76
N ALA A 117 8.56 -7.58 -12.14
CA ALA A 117 8.17 -7.71 -13.54
C ALA A 117 7.85 -6.34 -14.17
N ILE A 118 7.18 -5.45 -13.44
CA ILE A 118 6.89 -4.08 -13.88
C ILE A 118 8.18 -3.28 -14.12
N GLU A 119 9.12 -3.33 -13.17
CA GLU A 119 10.40 -2.61 -13.32
C GLU A 119 11.27 -3.18 -14.44
N ALA A 120 11.28 -4.50 -14.62
CA ALA A 120 11.94 -5.12 -15.77
C ALA A 120 11.33 -4.64 -17.09
N LEU A 121 10.00 -4.63 -17.19
CA LEU A 121 9.29 -4.19 -18.40
C LEU A 121 9.55 -2.70 -18.72
N LYS A 122 9.55 -1.83 -17.70
CA LYS A 122 9.95 -0.43 -17.87
C LYS A 122 11.38 -0.30 -18.39
N SER A 123 12.30 -1.08 -17.83
CA SER A 123 13.72 -1.08 -18.25
C SER A 123 13.90 -1.59 -19.68
N ASP A 124 13.21 -2.65 -20.07
CA ASP A 124 13.27 -3.21 -21.42
C ASP A 124 12.72 -2.19 -22.44
N LEU A 125 11.62 -1.52 -22.09
CA LEU A 125 11.04 -0.46 -22.91
C LEU A 125 11.96 0.77 -23.01
N ASP A 126 12.66 1.15 -21.93
CA ASP A 126 13.70 2.19 -21.99
C ASP A 126 14.84 1.81 -22.93
N ASN A 127 15.32 0.58 -22.84
CA ASN A 127 16.41 0.10 -23.67
C ASN A 127 16.04 0.10 -25.15
N ILE A 128 14.85 -0.38 -25.52
CA ILE A 128 14.42 -0.41 -26.93
C ILE A 128 14.18 1.02 -27.47
N ILE A 129 13.55 1.91 -26.69
CA ILE A 129 13.34 3.32 -27.04
C ILE A 129 14.68 4.00 -27.31
N ASN A 130 15.65 3.85 -26.43
CA ASN A 130 16.97 4.46 -26.58
C ASN A 130 17.72 3.90 -27.80
N LYS A 131 17.66 2.59 -28.03
CA LYS A 131 18.29 1.94 -29.18
C LYS A 131 17.67 2.38 -30.51
N ARG A 132 16.34 2.51 -30.58
CA ARG A 132 15.65 3.03 -31.77
C ARG A 132 16.02 4.49 -32.00
N GLN A 133 16.10 5.30 -30.95
CA GLN A 133 16.52 6.69 -31.03
C GLN A 133 17.97 6.85 -31.55
N GLU A 134 18.89 5.98 -31.13
CA GLU A 134 20.25 5.93 -31.68
C GLU A 134 20.26 5.53 -33.16
N THR A 135 19.44 4.56 -33.56
CA THR A 135 19.29 4.11 -34.95
C THR A 135 18.78 5.24 -35.84
N ILE A 136 17.77 5.99 -35.38
CA ILE A 136 17.22 7.16 -36.08
C ILE A 136 18.30 8.25 -36.24
N LYS A 137 19.11 8.50 -35.20
CA LYS A 137 20.24 9.45 -35.29
C LYS A 137 21.30 9.00 -36.29
N GLN A 138 21.62 7.71 -36.34
CA GLN A 138 22.56 7.17 -37.32
C GLN A 138 22.02 7.31 -38.76
N LEU A 139 20.73 7.04 -38.97
CA LEU A 139 20.05 7.22 -40.24
C LEU A 139 20.09 8.69 -40.70
N GLU A 140 19.81 9.63 -39.79
CA GLU A 140 19.89 11.07 -40.05
C GLU A 140 21.33 11.51 -40.42
N ASN A 141 22.34 10.99 -39.72
CA ASN A 141 23.74 11.26 -40.03
C ASN A 141 24.13 10.75 -41.43
N LEU A 142 23.71 9.55 -41.82
CA LEU A 142 23.95 9.01 -43.16
C LEU A 142 23.27 9.85 -44.24
N TYR A 143 22.04 10.31 -43.98
CA TYR A 143 21.33 11.22 -44.88
C TYR A 143 22.12 12.53 -45.06
N ILE A 144 22.56 13.15 -43.98
CA ILE A 144 23.38 14.38 -44.02
C ILE A 144 24.67 14.15 -44.81
N GLN A 145 25.38 13.04 -44.56
CA GLN A 145 26.61 12.69 -45.29
C GLN A 145 26.37 12.52 -46.78
N ARG A 146 25.25 11.87 -47.17
CA ARG A 146 24.88 11.68 -48.58
C ARG A 146 24.70 13.02 -49.30
N ILE A 147 24.04 13.96 -48.65
CA ILE A 147 23.88 15.33 -49.17
C ILE A 147 25.23 16.06 -49.25
N GLN A 148 26.07 15.96 -48.22
CA GLN A 148 27.40 16.60 -48.18
C GLN A 148 28.35 16.06 -49.26
N LYS A 149 28.23 14.78 -49.63
CA LYS A 149 29.00 14.16 -50.73
C LYS A 149 28.49 14.54 -52.14
N GLY A 150 27.54 15.47 -52.25
CA GLY A 150 27.10 16.04 -53.53
C GLY A 150 25.79 15.45 -54.08
N SER A 151 25.07 14.63 -53.32
CA SER A 151 23.76 14.14 -53.75
C SER A 151 22.71 15.27 -53.79
N ASN A 152 21.85 15.27 -54.80
CA ASN A 152 20.80 16.27 -54.95
C ASN A 152 19.69 16.05 -53.89
N LYS A 153 19.48 17.03 -53.01
CA LYS A 153 18.41 17.03 -51.99
C LYS A 153 17.00 16.80 -52.55
N ASN A 154 16.79 17.12 -53.82
CA ASN A 154 15.51 16.96 -54.49
C ASN A 154 15.39 15.67 -55.31
N ASP A 155 16.40 14.79 -55.29
CA ASP A 155 16.30 13.47 -55.91
C ASP A 155 15.34 12.57 -55.12
N GLU A 156 14.77 11.58 -55.80
CA GLU A 156 13.75 10.69 -55.23
C GLU A 156 14.24 9.97 -53.97
N THR A 157 15.49 9.50 -53.96
CA THR A 157 16.14 8.89 -52.80
C THR A 157 16.23 9.83 -51.59
N SER A 158 16.65 11.09 -51.78
CA SER A 158 16.73 12.07 -50.68
C SER A 158 15.36 12.37 -50.10
N LYS A 159 14.34 12.56 -50.96
CA LYS A 159 12.97 12.82 -50.51
C LYS A 159 12.42 11.64 -49.70
N TYR A 160 12.60 10.42 -50.21
CA TYR A 160 12.20 9.20 -49.52
C TYR A 160 12.79 9.10 -48.11
N TYR A 161 14.12 9.25 -47.98
CA TYR A 161 14.78 9.13 -46.67
C TYR A 161 14.45 10.28 -45.74
N LEU A 162 14.28 11.51 -46.25
CA LEU A 162 13.84 12.65 -45.44
C LEU A 162 12.46 12.41 -44.83
N GLU A 163 11.51 11.92 -45.63
CA GLU A 163 10.16 11.58 -45.16
C GLU A 163 10.18 10.41 -44.17
N THR A 164 10.97 9.36 -44.48
CA THR A 164 11.15 8.21 -43.59
C THR A 164 11.69 8.63 -42.23
N ILE A 165 12.75 9.46 -42.19
CA ILE A 165 13.31 9.97 -40.93
C ILE A 165 12.28 10.80 -40.16
N LYS A 166 11.48 11.62 -40.86
CA LYS A 166 10.44 12.42 -40.23
C LYS A 166 9.36 11.55 -39.58
N ASN A 167 8.91 10.50 -40.27
CA ASN A 167 7.90 9.58 -39.74
C ASN A 167 8.44 8.81 -38.54
N LEU A 168 9.65 8.23 -38.65
CA LEU A 168 10.30 7.51 -37.56
C LEU A 168 10.47 8.37 -36.30
N LYS A 169 10.80 9.67 -36.45
CA LYS A 169 10.88 10.60 -35.31
C LYS A 169 9.52 10.86 -34.67
N ALA A 170 8.46 10.98 -35.46
CA ALA A 170 7.11 11.19 -34.96
C ALA A 170 6.58 9.97 -34.20
N GLU A 171 6.73 8.77 -34.77
CA GLU A 171 6.36 7.49 -34.14
C GLU A 171 7.12 7.27 -32.82
N GLN A 172 8.41 7.61 -32.81
CA GLN A 172 9.23 7.54 -31.61
C GLN A 172 8.76 8.51 -30.51
N GLU A 173 8.44 9.76 -30.87
CA GLU A 173 7.92 10.74 -29.92
C GLU A 173 6.56 10.31 -29.34
N GLU A 174 5.67 9.74 -30.15
CA GLU A 174 4.41 9.18 -29.68
C GLU A 174 4.62 8.04 -28.69
N SER A 175 5.55 7.13 -28.99
CA SER A 175 5.89 6.02 -28.10
C SER A 175 6.46 6.49 -26.76
N GLU A 176 7.32 7.50 -26.77
CA GLU A 176 7.87 8.13 -25.55
C GLU A 176 6.76 8.77 -24.70
N ARG A 177 5.81 9.47 -25.33
CA ARG A 177 4.64 10.06 -24.65
C ARG A 177 3.74 8.99 -24.04
N THR A 178 3.42 7.94 -24.80
CA THR A 178 2.59 6.82 -24.33
C THR A 178 3.25 6.14 -23.14
N ARG A 179 4.55 5.84 -23.21
CA ARG A 179 5.30 5.31 -22.07
C ARG A 179 5.21 6.22 -20.85
N ALA A 180 5.49 7.51 -21.01
CA ALA A 180 5.48 8.47 -19.90
C ALA A 180 4.11 8.52 -19.21
N ASN A 181 3.03 8.49 -20.00
CA ASN A 181 1.67 8.43 -19.48
C ASN A 181 1.42 7.14 -18.68
N LEU A 182 1.74 5.97 -19.24
CA LEU A 182 1.54 4.68 -18.56
C LEU A 182 2.32 4.58 -17.24
N VAL A 183 3.57 5.05 -17.22
CA VAL A 183 4.39 5.08 -16.00
C VAL A 183 3.80 6.02 -14.94
N SER A 184 3.32 7.20 -15.35
CA SER A 184 2.66 8.15 -14.46
C SER A 184 1.36 7.59 -13.87
N THR A 185 0.55 6.90 -14.69
CA THR A 185 -0.67 6.23 -14.24
C THR A 185 -0.36 5.13 -13.23
N LEU A 186 0.68 4.32 -13.44
CA LEU A 186 1.10 3.31 -12.47
C LEU A 186 1.49 3.91 -11.11
N GLU A 187 2.23 5.02 -11.09
CA GLU A 187 2.59 5.68 -9.83
C GLU A 187 1.36 6.26 -9.11
N SER A 188 0.43 6.83 -9.86
CA SER A 188 -0.86 7.31 -9.33
C SER A 188 -1.68 6.17 -8.71
N ILE A 189 -1.79 5.03 -9.40
CA ILE A 189 -2.49 3.84 -8.89
C ILE A 189 -1.82 3.32 -7.62
N LYS A 190 -0.48 3.27 -7.58
CA LYS A 190 0.29 2.84 -6.42
C LYS A 190 -0.02 3.72 -5.19
N ILE A 191 0.03 5.05 -5.33
CA ILE A 191 -0.30 5.98 -4.25
C ILE A 191 -1.74 5.76 -3.76
N ALA A 192 -2.70 5.67 -4.68
CA ALA A 192 -4.10 5.45 -4.33
C ALA A 192 -4.30 4.10 -3.61
N THR A 193 -3.59 3.06 -4.03
CA THR A 193 -3.64 1.73 -3.39
C THR A 193 -3.10 1.79 -1.96
N GLU A 194 -2.00 2.52 -1.71
CA GLU A 194 -1.48 2.71 -0.36
C GLU A 194 -2.44 3.44 0.57
N ILE A 195 -3.18 4.42 0.04
CA ILE A 195 -4.21 5.15 0.79
C ILE A 195 -5.32 4.19 1.23
N GLU A 196 -5.86 3.38 0.32
CA GLU A 196 -6.91 2.41 0.64
C GLU A 196 -6.43 1.32 1.61
N ARG A 197 -5.18 0.86 1.49
CA ARG A 197 -4.58 -0.06 2.47
C ARG A 197 -4.50 0.56 3.86
N LYS A 198 -4.05 1.83 3.95
CA LYS A 198 -3.99 2.56 5.22
C LYS A 198 -5.38 2.76 5.83
N ARG A 199 -6.40 3.02 5.02
CA ARG A 199 -7.81 3.10 5.45
C ARG A 199 -8.26 1.79 6.10
N ARG A 200 -8.04 0.66 5.44
CA ARG A 200 -8.37 -0.68 5.97
C ARG A 200 -7.65 -0.99 7.28
N ILE A 201 -6.36 -0.68 7.38
CA ILE A 201 -5.57 -0.92 8.62
C ILE A 201 -6.12 -0.07 9.77
N LYS A 202 -6.33 1.23 9.55
CA LYS A 202 -6.87 2.13 10.58
C LYS A 202 -8.20 1.63 11.12
N ARG A 203 -9.06 1.14 10.23
CA ARG A 203 -10.34 0.57 10.63
C ARG A 203 -10.20 -0.74 11.38
N ALA A 204 -9.39 -1.67 10.90
CA ALA A 204 -9.18 -2.94 11.61
C ALA A 204 -8.65 -2.72 13.04
N LEU A 205 -7.82 -1.68 13.25
CA LEU A 205 -7.39 -1.25 14.58
C LEU A 205 -8.56 -0.72 15.42
N TYR A 206 -9.43 0.11 14.84
CA TYR A 206 -10.61 0.66 15.52
C TYR A 206 -11.67 -0.40 15.87
N ASP A 207 -12.01 -1.28 14.92
CA ASP A 207 -12.98 -2.35 15.12
C ASP A 207 -12.49 -3.35 16.19
N ASN A 208 -11.20 -3.69 16.18
CA ASN A 208 -10.58 -4.53 17.21
C ASN A 208 -10.56 -3.84 18.58
N GLU A 209 -10.36 -2.53 18.63
CA GLU A 209 -10.41 -1.76 19.88
C GLU A 209 -11.79 -1.78 20.54
N LYS A 210 -12.87 -1.64 19.77
CA LYS A 210 -14.23 -1.73 20.30
C LYS A 210 -14.55 -3.12 20.84
N ASP A 211 -14.16 -4.17 20.12
CA ASP A 211 -14.35 -5.55 20.57
C ASP A 211 -13.51 -5.87 21.80
N ARG A 212 -12.26 -5.39 21.86
CA ARG A 212 -11.40 -5.48 23.05
C ARG A 212 -12.07 -4.80 24.24
N TYR A 213 -12.50 -3.54 24.08
CA TYR A 213 -13.17 -2.78 25.13
C TYR A 213 -14.40 -3.52 25.68
N ASN A 214 -15.25 -4.06 24.81
CA ASN A 214 -16.44 -4.81 25.23
C ASN A 214 -16.08 -6.08 26.03
N LYS A 215 -15.07 -6.84 25.59
CA LYS A 215 -14.58 -8.04 26.32
C LYS A 215 -13.95 -7.68 27.67
N ASP A 216 -13.21 -6.59 27.69
CA ASP A 216 -12.55 -6.05 28.87
C ASP A 216 -13.56 -5.61 29.93
N MET A 217 -14.58 -4.84 29.53
CA MET A 217 -15.65 -4.42 30.42
C MET A 217 -16.48 -5.61 30.94
N ALA A 218 -16.79 -6.59 30.08
CA ALA A 218 -17.49 -7.80 30.51
C ALA A 218 -16.68 -8.61 31.54
N THR A 219 -15.35 -8.64 31.39
CA THR A 219 -14.44 -9.30 32.34
C THR A 219 -14.38 -8.54 33.66
N LEU A 220 -14.26 -7.21 33.64
CA LEU A 220 -14.30 -6.38 34.83
C LEU A 220 -15.59 -6.60 35.63
N GLU A 221 -16.74 -6.58 34.95
CA GLU A 221 -18.04 -6.82 35.57
C GLU A 221 -18.16 -8.22 36.17
N ARG A 222 -17.50 -9.22 35.58
CA ARG A 222 -17.43 -10.58 36.15
C ARG A 222 -16.56 -10.59 37.41
N ILE A 223 -15.40 -9.95 37.37
CA ILE A 223 -14.48 -9.83 38.52
C ILE A 223 -15.20 -9.15 39.70
N LYS A 224 -15.85 -8.00 39.46
CA LYS A 224 -16.57 -7.26 40.50
C LYS A 224 -17.69 -8.06 41.16
N ARG A 225 -18.40 -8.89 40.40
CA ARG A 225 -19.54 -9.69 40.90
C ARG A 225 -19.13 -10.98 41.60
N ASN A 226 -18.08 -11.64 41.11
CA ASN A 226 -17.75 -13.01 41.53
C ASN A 226 -16.61 -13.07 42.54
N THR A 227 -15.86 -11.99 42.74
CA THR A 227 -14.74 -11.98 43.69
C THR A 227 -15.26 -11.79 45.11
N PRO A 228 -15.08 -12.78 46.01
CA PRO A 228 -15.46 -12.62 47.41
C PRO A 228 -14.50 -11.67 48.13
N LEU A 229 -15.00 -11.02 49.19
CA LEU A 229 -14.13 -10.25 50.08
C LEU A 229 -13.16 -11.19 50.81
N SER A 230 -11.92 -10.75 50.93
CA SER A 230 -10.90 -11.52 51.64
C SER A 230 -11.20 -11.56 53.13
N THR A 231 -11.10 -12.76 53.71
CA THR A 231 -11.20 -12.96 55.18
C THR A 231 -9.92 -12.59 55.91
N GLU A 232 -8.79 -12.56 55.19
CA GLU A 232 -7.48 -12.16 55.70
C GLU A 232 -7.08 -10.79 55.13
N PRO A 233 -6.46 -9.90 55.93
CA PRO A 233 -6.04 -8.59 55.44
C PRO A 233 -4.89 -8.72 54.45
N LEU A 234 -5.07 -8.20 53.24
CA LEU A 234 -4.03 -8.15 52.20
C LEU A 234 -3.01 -7.05 52.49
N THR A 235 -1.74 -7.31 52.18
CA THR A 235 -0.64 -6.34 52.33
C THR A 235 -0.22 -5.75 50.99
N ALA A 236 0.67 -4.76 50.98
CA ALA A 236 1.12 -4.11 49.75
C ALA A 236 1.92 -5.05 48.85
N GLU A 237 2.60 -6.05 49.43
CA GLU A 237 3.39 -7.06 48.73
C GLU A 237 2.52 -8.03 47.92
N ASP A 238 1.22 -8.13 48.26
CA ASP A 238 0.27 -8.93 47.51
C ASP A 238 -0.10 -8.27 46.16
N PHE A 239 0.18 -6.98 45.97
CA PHE A 239 -0.21 -6.23 44.76
C PHE A 239 0.98 -6.04 43.81
N ASP A 240 0.88 -6.61 42.60
CA ASP A 240 1.77 -6.29 41.49
C ASP A 240 1.26 -5.01 40.81
N SER A 241 1.81 -3.84 41.13
CA SER A 241 1.42 -2.58 40.45
C SER A 241 1.95 -2.46 39.02
N GLY A 242 2.77 -3.41 38.56
CA GLY A 242 3.36 -3.41 37.23
C GLY A 242 4.39 -2.31 37.01
N GLU A 243 4.24 -1.54 35.94
CA GLU A 243 5.19 -0.49 35.59
C GLU A 243 5.06 0.72 36.49
N GLU A 244 6.13 1.02 37.22
CA GLU A 244 6.19 2.18 38.11
C GLU A 244 6.08 3.49 37.32
N GLN A 245 5.14 4.32 37.74
CA GLN A 245 4.87 5.60 37.10
C GLN A 245 5.77 6.70 37.67
N SER A 246 6.11 7.69 36.85
CA SER A 246 6.85 8.86 37.33
C SER A 246 6.06 9.65 38.38
N SER A 247 6.76 10.36 39.25
CA SER A 247 6.14 11.29 40.22
C SER A 247 5.40 12.47 39.54
N ASN A 248 5.73 12.76 38.29
CA ASN A 248 5.10 13.82 37.50
C ASN A 248 3.82 13.31 36.81
N VAL A 249 2.85 14.21 36.59
CA VAL A 249 1.63 13.90 35.83
C VAL A 249 1.98 13.51 34.39
N GLN A 250 1.64 12.28 33.99
CA GLN A 250 1.75 11.85 32.61
C GLN A 250 0.52 12.35 31.82
N ILE A 251 0.72 12.76 30.57
CA ILE A 251 -0.38 13.18 29.67
C ILE A 251 -0.55 12.11 28.59
N LEU A 252 -1.74 11.51 28.52
CA LEU A 252 -2.17 10.61 27.45
C LEU A 252 -3.20 11.33 26.58
N LYS A 253 -3.11 11.14 25.26
CA LYS A 253 -3.97 11.81 24.28
C LYS A 253 -4.74 10.81 23.45
N GLY A 254 -6.02 11.11 23.18
CA GLY A 254 -6.87 10.29 22.31
C GLY A 254 -7.13 8.88 22.86
N VAL A 255 -7.26 8.76 24.18
CA VAL A 255 -7.62 7.49 24.85
C VAL A 255 -9.11 7.25 24.64
N GLN A 256 -9.47 6.28 23.81
CA GLN A 256 -10.87 6.02 23.47
C GLN A 256 -11.68 5.46 24.65
N ASN A 257 -12.99 5.73 24.65
CA ASN A 257 -13.94 5.29 25.68
C ASN A 257 -13.63 5.79 27.10
N VAL A 258 -12.86 6.87 27.21
CA VAL A 258 -12.52 7.52 28.48
C VAL A 258 -12.78 9.01 28.36
N GLU A 259 -13.15 9.67 29.44
CA GLU A 259 -13.34 11.12 29.44
C GLU A 259 -12.04 11.86 29.75
N SER A 260 -11.88 13.08 29.22
CA SER A 260 -10.79 13.96 29.64
C SER A 260 -10.86 14.23 31.15
N GLY A 261 -9.71 14.26 31.83
CA GLY A 261 -9.61 14.44 33.28
C GLY A 261 -8.31 13.90 33.86
N TYR A 262 -8.21 13.91 35.19
CA TYR A 262 -7.07 13.41 35.97
C TYR A 262 -7.46 12.13 36.70
N TYR A 263 -6.75 11.04 36.43
CA TYR A 263 -7.08 9.70 36.91
C TYR A 263 -6.04 9.23 37.94
N MET A 264 -6.53 8.68 39.06
CA MET A 264 -5.69 8.08 40.10
C MET A 264 -5.31 6.66 39.72
N ILE A 265 -4.13 6.52 39.13
CA ILE A 265 -3.62 5.24 38.66
C ILE A 265 -3.00 4.47 39.82
N VAL A 266 -3.39 3.22 40.01
CA VAL A 266 -2.89 2.31 41.05
C VAL A 266 -1.99 1.20 40.52
N ALA A 267 -2.13 0.88 39.23
CA ALA A 267 -1.31 -0.11 38.54
C ALA A 267 -1.32 0.10 37.03
N VAL A 268 -0.23 -0.30 36.37
CA VAL A 268 -0.09 -0.26 34.91
C VAL A 268 0.45 -1.59 34.41
N HIS A 269 -0.28 -2.25 33.51
CA HIS A 269 0.08 -3.57 32.98
C HIS A 269 -0.09 -3.64 31.47
N GLU A 270 0.84 -4.30 30.79
CA GLU A 270 0.69 -4.67 29.37
C GLU A 270 -0.12 -5.97 29.22
N ASN A 271 -0.07 -6.85 30.22
CA ASN A 271 -0.66 -8.19 30.16
C ASN A 271 -2.04 -8.24 30.83
N VAL A 272 -3.01 -8.78 30.09
CA VAL A 272 -4.41 -8.96 30.52
C VAL A 272 -4.54 -9.77 31.81
N ASN A 273 -3.76 -10.86 31.96
CA ASN A 273 -3.82 -11.70 33.15
C ASN A 273 -3.32 -10.97 34.41
N LYS A 274 -2.29 -10.13 34.25
CA LYS A 274 -1.77 -9.32 35.37
C LYS A 274 -2.77 -8.24 35.78
N ARG A 275 -3.37 -7.58 34.80
CA ARG A 275 -4.47 -6.63 35.01
C ARG A 275 -5.61 -7.31 35.79
N ASP A 276 -6.08 -8.45 35.34
CA ASP A 276 -7.20 -9.16 35.98
C ASP A 276 -6.86 -9.61 37.40
N ALA A 277 -5.65 -10.13 37.62
CA ALA A 277 -5.18 -10.50 38.96
C ALA A 277 -5.13 -9.30 39.92
N PHE A 278 -4.69 -8.13 39.45
CA PHE A 278 -4.70 -6.91 40.27
C PHE A 278 -6.14 -6.47 40.60
N LEU A 279 -7.03 -6.49 39.60
CA LEU A 279 -8.44 -6.13 39.77
C LEU A 279 -9.14 -7.05 40.77
N GLU A 280 -8.95 -8.37 40.66
CA GLU A 280 -9.49 -9.36 41.61
C GLU A 280 -8.99 -9.07 43.03
N LYS A 281 -7.68 -8.87 43.21
CA LYS A 281 -7.13 -8.56 44.54
C LYS A 281 -7.71 -7.25 45.10
N ALA A 282 -7.82 -6.21 44.29
CA ALA A 282 -8.38 -4.94 44.75
C ALA A 282 -9.86 -5.05 45.13
N VAL A 283 -10.66 -5.79 44.35
CA VAL A 283 -12.06 -6.06 44.70
C VAL A 283 -12.15 -6.89 45.98
N SER A 284 -11.32 -7.92 46.13
CA SER A 284 -11.27 -8.73 47.37
C SER A 284 -10.85 -7.92 48.60
N ALA A 285 -10.03 -6.88 48.42
CA ALA A 285 -9.66 -5.90 49.45
C ALA A 285 -10.76 -4.84 49.73
N GLY A 286 -11.91 -4.92 49.05
CA GLY A 286 -13.07 -4.05 49.24
C GLY A 286 -13.11 -2.81 48.34
N GLN A 287 -12.28 -2.72 47.29
CA GLN A 287 -12.35 -1.60 46.34
C GLN A 287 -13.34 -1.89 45.20
N SER A 288 -14.62 -1.54 45.40
CA SER A 288 -15.67 -1.74 44.40
C SER A 288 -15.61 -0.77 43.20
N ASN A 289 -15.03 0.41 43.40
CA ASN A 289 -14.98 1.47 42.39
C ASN A 289 -13.78 1.35 41.43
N ILE A 290 -13.08 0.21 41.45
CA ILE A 290 -11.94 0.01 40.55
C ILE A 290 -12.40 -0.12 39.10
N ASN A 291 -11.63 0.46 38.20
CA ASN A 291 -11.85 0.43 36.77
C ASN A 291 -10.49 0.51 36.05
N PHE A 292 -10.49 0.41 34.73
CA PHE A 292 -9.29 0.61 33.93
C PHE A 292 -9.64 1.16 32.56
N PHE A 293 -8.63 1.68 31.88
CA PHE A 293 -8.68 1.93 30.46
C PHE A 293 -7.45 1.35 29.77
N PHE A 294 -7.54 1.17 28.46
CA PHE A 294 -6.42 0.76 27.63
C PHE A 294 -6.00 1.91 26.72
N ASP A 295 -4.73 2.27 26.75
CA ASP A 295 -4.17 3.22 25.79
C ASP A 295 -3.50 2.46 24.63
N VAL A 296 -4.01 2.68 23.42
CA VAL A 296 -3.50 2.04 22.20
C VAL A 296 -2.08 2.47 21.85
N ASN A 297 -1.66 3.68 22.25
CA ASN A 297 -0.34 4.20 21.91
C ASN A 297 0.76 3.51 22.73
N THR A 298 0.51 3.28 24.01
CA THR A 298 1.45 2.59 24.91
C THR A 298 1.19 1.09 25.01
N SER A 299 0.05 0.60 24.51
CA SER A 299 -0.40 -0.79 24.67
C SER A 299 -0.51 -1.24 26.13
N LYS A 300 -0.92 -0.34 27.01
CA LYS A 300 -0.99 -0.56 28.46
C LYS A 300 -2.40 -0.36 29.00
N TYR A 301 -2.73 -1.19 30.00
CA TYR A 301 -3.89 -1.04 30.87
C TYR A 301 -3.52 -0.17 32.06
N TYR A 302 -4.23 0.93 32.23
CA TYR A 302 -4.11 1.83 33.37
C TYR A 302 -5.28 1.59 34.31
N ILE A 303 -5.00 1.06 35.50
CA ILE A 303 -6.01 0.72 36.50
C ILE A 303 -6.17 1.91 37.44
N TYR A 304 -7.41 2.34 37.67
CA TYR A 304 -7.75 3.48 38.50
C TYR A 304 -9.00 3.21 39.33
N TYR A 305 -9.27 4.06 40.33
CA TYR A 305 -10.57 4.01 41.04
C TYR A 305 -11.20 5.39 41.23
N GLN A 306 -10.53 6.46 40.81
CA GLN A 306 -11.02 7.83 40.98
C GLN A 306 -10.59 8.71 39.80
N LYS A 307 -11.48 9.62 39.40
CA LYS A 307 -11.29 10.66 38.38
C LYS A 307 -11.54 12.03 39.03
N PHE A 308 -10.78 13.03 38.61
CA PHE A 308 -10.95 14.43 38.95
C PHE A 308 -10.97 15.29 37.68
N ASP A 309 -11.66 16.42 37.72
CA ASP A 309 -11.69 17.38 36.61
C ASP A 309 -10.50 18.36 36.67
N TYR A 310 -9.97 18.62 37.87
CA TYR A 310 -8.88 19.58 38.12
C TYR A 310 -7.64 18.90 38.72
N VAL A 311 -6.47 19.42 38.36
CA VAL A 311 -5.17 18.87 38.82
C VAL A 311 -4.99 19.03 40.33
N GLU A 312 -5.49 20.12 40.91
CA GLU A 312 -5.34 20.43 42.34
C GLU A 312 -6.03 19.37 43.21
N ASP A 313 -7.25 18.98 42.84
CA ASP A 313 -8.00 17.92 43.53
C ASP A 313 -7.31 16.56 43.44
N ALA A 314 -6.78 16.22 42.26
CA ALA A 314 -6.05 14.98 42.05
C ALA A 314 -4.76 14.91 42.87
N MET A 315 -4.02 16.02 42.96
CA MET A 315 -2.80 16.11 43.76
C MET A 315 -3.09 16.03 45.26
N ASN A 316 -4.12 16.76 45.73
CA ASN A 316 -4.56 16.69 47.12
C ASN A 316 -4.98 15.25 47.50
N ALA A 317 -5.64 14.52 46.59
CA ALA A 317 -6.01 13.13 46.80
C ALA A 317 -4.79 12.19 46.79
N LEU A 318 -3.78 12.45 45.96
CA LEU A 318 -2.52 11.70 45.96
C LEU A 318 -1.75 11.88 47.27
N ASP A 319 -1.72 13.11 47.81
CA ASP A 319 -1.06 13.43 49.07
C ASP A 319 -1.79 12.81 50.28
N THR A 320 -3.11 12.65 50.18
CA THR A 320 -3.98 12.08 51.23
C THR A 320 -4.39 10.63 50.99
N LYS A 321 -3.71 9.92 50.07
CA LYS A 321 -4.08 8.57 49.58
C LYS A 321 -4.23 7.46 50.63
N GLY A 322 -3.76 7.68 51.86
CA GLY A 322 -3.85 6.72 52.96
C GLY A 322 -3.02 5.43 52.73
N ASN A 323 -3.24 4.43 53.59
CA ASN A 323 -2.38 3.24 53.70
C ASN A 323 -3.04 1.96 53.15
N LYS A 324 -3.97 2.09 52.21
CA LYS A 324 -4.58 0.90 51.59
C LYS A 324 -3.51 0.15 50.78
N PRO A 325 -3.51 -1.20 50.78
CA PRO A 325 -2.42 -1.99 50.21
C PRO A 325 -2.20 -1.72 48.71
N TYR A 326 -3.28 -1.47 47.98
CA TYR A 326 -3.25 -1.16 46.55
C TYR A 326 -2.84 0.28 46.19
N ASN A 327 -2.54 1.15 47.18
CA ASN A 327 -2.17 2.56 46.95
C ASN A 327 -0.65 2.80 46.91
N ASN A 328 0.16 1.75 47.07
CA ASN A 328 1.61 1.86 47.26
C ASN A 328 2.31 2.64 46.12
N LYS A 329 2.01 2.30 44.86
CA LYS A 329 2.60 2.93 43.66
C LYS A 329 1.65 3.87 42.93
N MET A 330 0.76 4.51 43.67
CA MET A 330 -0.24 5.40 43.09
C MET A 330 0.36 6.63 42.41
N SER A 331 -0.19 7.02 41.26
CA SER A 331 0.20 8.19 40.48
C SER A 331 -1.02 8.86 39.82
N VAL A 332 -0.80 10.00 39.15
CA VAL A 332 -1.83 10.75 38.43
C VAL A 332 -1.51 10.76 36.94
N VAL A 333 -2.50 10.38 36.12
CA VAL A 333 -2.44 10.49 34.65
C VAL A 333 -3.53 11.44 34.18
N LYS A 334 -3.16 12.40 33.33
CA LYS A 334 -4.09 13.29 32.63
C LYS A 334 -4.47 12.68 31.29
N ILE A 335 -5.76 12.65 30.98
CA ILE A 335 -6.29 12.28 29.68
C ILE A 335 -6.81 13.54 28.96
N GLU A 336 -6.39 13.70 27.70
CA GLU A 336 -6.82 14.77 26.79
C GLU A 336 -7.38 14.14 25.50
N ASN A 337 -8.71 14.15 25.36
CA ASN A 337 -9.43 13.64 24.20
C ASN A 337 -10.03 14.72 23.31
#